data_AF-A0A511THP4-F1
#
_entry.id   AF-A0A511THP4-F1
#
_cell.length_a   1.000
_cell.length_b   1.000
_cell.length_c   1.000
_cell.angle_alpha   90.00
_cell.angle_beta   90.00
_cell.angle_gamma   90.00
#
_symmetry.space_group_name_H-M   'P 1'
#
loop_
_entity.id
_entity.type
_entity.pdbx_description
1 polymer ?
#
loop_
_entity_poly.entity_id
_entity_poly.type
_entity_poly.pdbx_seq_one_letter_code
_entity_poly.pdbx_strand_id
1 'polypeptide(L)'
;MVKAKGTRTDAGELLAEEKAAREVVASLGKREFLDQLQKLTKSYASDPGNPGSYACEGCQRCANCMFCKDCDSCFQCTHCTRCELCNNCSHCVECKSCHACAYCLQSENCTTSAYLVMCRNLQDCNYCFGCVGLAKKDFHILNVPFPRTEYFKVVGKLRKELGLP
;
A
#
# COMPACT_ATOMS: atom_id res chain seq x y z
N MET A 1 36.03 -25.19 0.49
CA MET A 1 34.97 -24.16 0.61
C MET A 1 35.23 -23.34 1.86
N VAL A 2 35.70 -22.11 1.67
CA VAL A 2 36.04 -21.16 2.74
C VAL A 2 34.75 -20.57 3.31
N LYS A 3 34.46 -20.79 4.60
CA LYS A 3 33.36 -20.12 5.30
C LYS A 3 33.79 -18.69 5.61
N ALA A 4 33.12 -17.71 5.01
CA ALA A 4 33.27 -16.31 5.35
C ALA A 4 32.76 -16.06 6.79
N LYS A 5 33.65 -15.58 7.67
CA LYS A 5 33.30 -15.08 9.00
C LYS A 5 32.48 -13.80 8.84
N GLY A 6 31.21 -13.83 9.25
CA GLY A 6 30.44 -12.60 9.46
C GLY A 6 31.07 -11.79 10.58
N THR A 7 31.42 -10.54 10.29
CA THR A 7 31.87 -9.54 11.25
C THR A 7 30.70 -9.19 12.17
N ARG A 8 30.63 -9.81 13.35
CA ARG A 8 29.88 -9.24 14.47
C ARG A 8 30.70 -8.06 14.98
N THR A 9 30.24 -6.84 14.71
CA THR A 9 30.72 -5.65 15.43
C THR A 9 30.46 -5.85 16.91
N ASP A 10 31.48 -5.64 17.73
CA ASP A 10 31.40 -5.86 19.18
C ASP A 10 30.43 -4.84 19.77
N ALA A 11 29.54 -5.28 20.66
CA ALA A 11 28.60 -4.39 21.35
C ALA A 11 29.33 -3.28 22.12
N GLY A 12 30.58 -3.53 22.55
CA GLY A 12 31.45 -2.51 23.15
C GLY A 12 31.88 -1.40 22.18
N GLU A 13 32.07 -1.72 20.90
CA GLU A 13 32.46 -0.75 19.86
C GLU A 13 31.29 0.19 19.53
N LEU A 14 30.08 -0.35 19.40
CA LEU A 14 28.86 0.44 19.15
C LEU A 14 28.57 1.45 20.28
N LEU A 15 28.74 1.02 21.54
CA LEU A 15 28.54 1.91 22.69
C LEU A 15 29.60 3.01 22.77
N ALA A 16 30.84 2.72 22.37
CA ALA A 16 31.90 3.71 22.28
C ALA A 16 31.64 4.72 21.15
N GLU A 17 31.18 4.25 19.99
CA GLU A 17 30.77 5.09 18.85
C GLU A 17 29.60 6.01 19.22
N GLU A 18 28.57 5.47 19.89
CA GLU A 18 27.43 6.27 20.38
C GLU A 18 27.86 7.34 21.39
N LYS A 19 28.77 7.00 22.30
CA LYS A 19 29.30 7.96 23.28
C LYS A 19 30.08 9.07 22.59
N ALA A 20 30.96 8.73 21.65
CA ALA A 20 31.71 9.70 20.87
C ALA A 20 30.77 10.62 20.06
N ALA A 21 29.72 10.07 19.45
CA ALA A 21 28.71 10.85 18.74
C ALA A 21 27.98 11.84 19.68
N ARG A 22 27.64 11.44 20.90
CA ARG A 22 27.02 12.31 21.91
C ARG A 22 27.93 13.47 22.31
N GLU A 23 29.22 13.21 22.51
CA GLU A 23 30.21 14.25 22.85
C GLU A 23 30.40 15.25 21.71
N VAL A 24 30.44 14.77 20.45
CA VAL A 24 30.49 15.65 19.27
C VAL A 24 29.25 16.55 19.21
N VAL A 25 28.05 15.99 19.36
CA VAL A 25 26.81 16.76 19.34
C VAL A 25 26.77 17.79 20.48
N ALA A 26 27.24 17.41 21.67
CA ALA A 26 27.28 18.30 22.84
C ALA A 26 28.22 19.51 22.66
N SER A 27 29.18 19.44 21.74
CA SER A 27 30.16 20.50 21.48
C SER A 27 29.82 21.39 20.27
N LEU A 28 28.68 21.16 19.59
CA LEU A 28 28.32 21.88 18.37
C LEU A 28 27.97 23.35 18.64
N GLY A 29 28.50 24.26 17.82
CA GLY A 29 28.05 25.64 17.74
C GLY A 29 26.79 25.78 16.89
N LYS A 30 26.14 26.96 16.95
CA LYS A 30 24.90 27.28 16.21
C LYS A 30 25.00 26.95 14.71
N ARG A 31 26.12 27.29 14.07
CA ARG A 31 26.31 27.08 12.63
C ARG A 31 26.45 25.59 12.31
N GLU A 32 27.31 24.87 13.03
CA GLU A 32 27.47 23.43 12.78
C GLU A 32 26.19 22.65 13.06
N PHE A 33 25.43 23.03 14.10
CA PHE A 33 24.13 22.42 14.39
C PHE A 33 23.15 22.59 13.22
N LEU A 34 23.00 23.80 12.70
CA LEU A 34 22.08 24.07 11.58
C LEU A 34 22.50 23.33 10.31
N ASP A 35 23.80 23.25 10.02
CA ASP A 35 24.33 22.49 8.87
C ASP A 35 24.06 20.98 9.03
N GLN A 36 24.28 20.42 10.23
CA GLN A 36 24.00 19.01 10.50
C GLN A 36 22.50 18.72 10.44
N LEU A 37 21.66 19.60 11.01
CA LEU A 37 20.21 19.49 10.92
C LEU A 37 19.76 19.51 9.46
N GLN A 38 20.27 20.43 8.65
CA GLN A 38 19.94 20.50 7.22
C GLN A 38 20.35 19.22 6.47
N LYS A 39 21.52 18.63 6.79
CA LYS A 39 21.94 17.35 6.22
C LYS A 39 20.98 16.22 6.60
N LEU A 40 20.59 16.15 7.88
CA LEU A 40 19.60 15.17 8.37
C LEU A 40 18.23 15.36 7.74
N THR A 41 17.77 16.61 7.57
CA THR A 41 16.52 16.91 6.89
C THR A 41 16.55 16.45 5.44
N LYS A 42 17.67 16.67 4.73
CA LYS A 42 17.83 16.19 3.35
C LYS A 42 17.86 14.66 3.27
N SER A 43 18.56 13.98 4.18
CA SER A 43 18.60 12.52 4.20
C SER A 43 17.23 11.92 4.53
N TYR A 44 16.47 12.56 5.42
CA TYR A 44 15.11 12.14 5.77
C TYR A 44 14.12 12.39 4.62
N ALA A 45 14.20 13.54 3.96
CA ALA A 45 13.36 13.86 2.81
C ALA A 45 13.66 13.00 1.57
N SER A 46 14.88 12.46 1.46
CA SER A 46 15.28 11.56 0.38
C SER A 46 14.89 10.10 0.60
N ASP A 47 14.51 9.71 1.82
CA ASP A 47 13.87 8.43 2.03
C ASP A 47 12.43 8.58 1.53
N PRO A 48 11.99 7.87 0.47
CA PRO A 48 10.58 7.83 0.07
C PRO A 48 9.72 7.10 1.12
N GLY A 49 10.21 7.07 2.37
CA GLY A 49 10.16 5.98 3.32
C GLY A 49 8.83 5.31 3.30
N ASN A 50 8.87 4.00 3.08
CA ASN A 50 7.70 3.17 3.18
C ASN A 50 7.69 2.49 4.56
N PRO A 51 7.44 3.23 5.67
CA PRO A 51 7.69 2.73 7.01
C PRO A 51 6.81 1.51 7.30
N GLY A 52 7.41 0.47 7.87
CA GLY A 52 6.70 -0.77 8.19
C GLY A 52 6.26 -1.57 6.96
N SER A 53 6.65 -1.17 5.75
CA SER A 53 6.31 -1.91 4.54
C SER A 53 7.32 -3.01 4.25
N TYR A 54 6.84 -4.18 3.82
CA TYR A 54 7.63 -5.37 3.56
C TYR A 54 7.40 -5.89 2.14
N ALA A 55 8.48 -6.31 1.45
CA ALA A 55 8.44 -6.88 0.11
C ALA A 55 7.61 -6.05 -0.91
N CYS A 56 7.74 -4.72 -0.85
CA CYS A 56 7.07 -3.81 -1.77
C CYS A 56 8.00 -3.42 -2.93
N GLU A 57 7.49 -3.42 -4.16
CA GLU A 57 8.22 -3.08 -5.38
C GLU A 57 7.61 -1.82 -6.01
N GLY A 58 8.41 -0.79 -6.33
CA GLY A 58 7.89 0.40 -7.01
C GLY A 58 6.91 1.26 -6.20
N CYS A 59 6.81 1.05 -4.89
CA CYS A 59 5.87 1.79 -4.04
C CYS A 59 6.42 3.13 -3.54
N GLN A 60 5.56 4.15 -3.48
CA GLN A 60 5.89 5.48 -2.98
C GLN A 60 4.94 5.90 -1.86
N ARG A 61 5.47 6.48 -0.78
CA ARG A 61 4.66 7.05 0.32
C ARG A 61 3.70 6.02 0.97
N CYS A 62 4.08 4.74 0.95
CA CYS A 62 3.27 3.63 1.45
C CYS A 62 3.69 3.21 2.86
N ALA A 63 2.76 3.11 3.80
CA ALA A 63 3.08 2.69 5.17
C ALA A 63 2.40 1.37 5.53
N ASN A 64 3.09 0.51 6.27
CA ASN A 64 2.61 -0.79 6.75
C ASN A 64 2.08 -1.72 5.63
N CYS A 65 2.61 -1.60 4.41
CA CYS A 65 2.13 -2.38 3.27
C CYS A 65 2.96 -3.66 3.07
N MET A 66 2.34 -4.76 2.66
CA MET A 66 3.03 -6.03 2.42
C MET A 66 2.78 -6.54 1.00
N PHE A 67 3.82 -6.99 0.31
CA PHE A 67 3.72 -7.59 -1.03
C PHE A 67 2.99 -6.71 -2.05
N CYS A 68 3.14 -5.39 -1.96
CA CYS A 68 2.50 -4.45 -2.87
C CYS A 68 3.43 -4.08 -4.03
N LYS A 69 2.85 -3.79 -5.19
CA LYS A 69 3.59 -3.42 -6.40
C LYS A 69 3.05 -2.14 -7.03
N ASP A 70 3.93 -1.21 -7.37
CA ASP A 70 3.61 0.05 -8.06
C ASP A 70 2.49 0.87 -7.37
N CYS A 71 2.45 0.86 -6.03
CA CYS A 71 1.42 1.57 -5.26
C CYS A 71 1.89 2.96 -4.82
N ASP A 72 0.96 3.90 -4.68
CA ASP A 72 1.24 5.24 -4.16
C ASP A 72 0.31 5.62 -3.01
N SER A 73 0.89 6.17 -1.95
CA SER A 73 0.15 6.73 -0.80
C SER A 73 -0.81 5.74 -0.13
N CYS A 74 -0.47 4.44 -0.13
CA CYS A 74 -1.27 3.37 0.49
C CYS A 74 -0.91 3.13 1.96
N PHE A 75 -1.90 2.71 2.76
CA PHE A 75 -1.72 2.39 4.17
C PHE A 75 -2.27 1.01 4.51
N GLN A 76 -1.48 0.17 5.18
CA GLN A 76 -1.90 -1.14 5.68
C GLN A 76 -2.48 -2.06 4.58
N CYS A 77 -1.94 -1.98 3.37
CA CYS A 77 -2.40 -2.78 2.23
C CYS A 77 -1.58 -4.06 2.06
N THR A 78 -2.22 -5.13 1.55
CA THR A 78 -1.56 -6.41 1.28
C THR A 78 -1.86 -6.91 -0.13
N HIS A 79 -0.83 -7.40 -0.85
CA HIS A 79 -1.01 -7.95 -2.21
C HIS A 79 -1.73 -7.00 -3.19
N CYS A 80 -1.53 -5.69 -3.06
CA CYS A 80 -2.12 -4.70 -3.96
C CYS A 80 -1.17 -4.36 -5.12
N THR A 81 -1.72 -4.10 -6.30
CA THR A 81 -0.93 -3.73 -7.49
C THR A 81 -1.50 -2.47 -8.14
N ARG A 82 -0.65 -1.48 -8.43
CA ARG A 82 -1.06 -0.20 -9.07
C ARG A 82 -2.21 0.50 -8.34
N CYS A 83 -2.20 0.50 -7.01
CA CYS A 83 -3.23 1.16 -6.20
C CYS A 83 -2.76 2.54 -5.70
N GLU A 84 -3.68 3.49 -5.63
CA GLU A 84 -3.43 4.87 -5.19
C GLU A 84 -4.36 5.24 -4.03
N LEU A 85 -3.82 5.83 -2.96
CA LEU A 85 -4.61 6.35 -1.82
C LEU A 85 -5.51 5.29 -1.17
N CYS A 86 -5.11 4.01 -1.18
CA CYS A 86 -5.89 2.93 -0.57
C CYS A 86 -5.50 2.68 0.89
N ASN A 87 -6.47 2.28 1.71
CA ASN A 87 -6.28 1.98 3.12
C ASN A 87 -6.89 0.62 3.49
N ASN A 88 -6.12 -0.22 4.18
CA ASN A 88 -6.57 -1.53 4.68
C ASN A 88 -7.17 -2.40 3.55
N CYS A 89 -6.53 -2.38 2.39
CA CYS A 89 -6.98 -3.13 1.22
C CYS A 89 -6.17 -4.41 1.02
N SER A 90 -6.83 -5.45 0.52
CA SER A 90 -6.18 -6.73 0.18
C SER A 90 -6.49 -7.18 -1.24
N HIS A 91 -5.50 -7.72 -1.96
CA HIS A 91 -5.69 -8.27 -3.31
C HIS A 91 -6.40 -7.31 -4.29
N CYS A 92 -6.13 -6.01 -4.18
CA CYS A 92 -6.73 -5.00 -5.05
C CYS A 92 -5.78 -4.66 -6.21
N VAL A 93 -6.34 -4.44 -7.40
CA VAL A 93 -5.57 -4.10 -8.60
C VAL A 93 -6.17 -2.85 -9.24
N GLU A 94 -5.32 -1.86 -9.54
CA GLU A 94 -5.73 -0.61 -10.20
C GLU A 94 -6.88 0.11 -9.46
N CYS A 95 -6.84 0.10 -8.13
CA CYS A 95 -7.88 0.74 -7.32
C CYS A 95 -7.42 2.10 -6.80
N LYS A 96 -8.36 3.03 -6.66
CA LYS A 96 -8.10 4.38 -6.16
C LYS A 96 -9.01 4.76 -5.00
N SER A 97 -8.43 5.31 -3.95
CA SER A 97 -9.18 5.86 -2.80
C SER A 97 -10.15 4.85 -2.17
N CYS A 98 -9.75 3.56 -2.12
CA CYS A 98 -10.54 2.51 -1.50
C CYS A 98 -10.16 2.30 -0.03
N HIS A 99 -11.13 1.94 0.81
CA HIS A 99 -10.92 1.74 2.25
C HIS A 99 -11.55 0.42 2.71
N ALA A 100 -10.78 -0.43 3.40
CA ALA A 100 -11.24 -1.72 3.90
C ALA A 100 -11.83 -2.62 2.79
N CYS A 101 -11.20 -2.64 1.62
CA CYS A 101 -11.67 -3.38 0.44
C CYS A 101 -10.85 -4.64 0.14
N ALA A 102 -11.47 -5.65 -0.44
CA ALA A 102 -10.80 -6.91 -0.79
C ALA A 102 -11.16 -7.40 -2.21
N TYR A 103 -10.18 -7.91 -2.95
CA TYR A 103 -10.40 -8.50 -4.29
C TYR A 103 -11.09 -7.53 -5.28
N CYS A 104 -10.73 -6.24 -5.22
CA CYS A 104 -11.27 -5.23 -6.12
C CYS A 104 -10.37 -5.02 -7.34
N LEU A 105 -10.98 -4.80 -8.49
CA LEU A 105 -10.30 -4.52 -9.76
C LEU A 105 -10.84 -3.21 -10.34
N GLN A 106 -9.93 -2.30 -10.71
CA GLN A 106 -10.27 -1.06 -11.42
C GLN A 106 -11.42 -0.27 -10.75
N SER A 107 -11.43 -0.22 -9.41
CA SER A 107 -12.53 0.37 -8.64
C SER A 107 -12.09 1.60 -7.86
N GLU A 108 -12.99 2.55 -7.70
CA GLU A 108 -12.69 3.88 -7.14
C GLU A 108 -13.65 4.27 -6.02
N ASN A 109 -13.13 4.89 -4.95
CA ASN A 109 -13.92 5.41 -3.83
C ASN A 109 -14.86 4.37 -3.20
N CYS A 110 -14.38 3.13 -3.04
CA CYS A 110 -15.16 2.07 -2.42
C CYS A 110 -14.80 1.90 -0.94
N THR A 111 -15.79 1.55 -0.12
CA THR A 111 -15.61 1.38 1.33
C THR A 111 -16.19 0.07 1.80
N THR A 112 -15.45 -0.67 2.63
CA THR A 112 -15.90 -1.91 3.29
C THR A 112 -16.54 -2.90 2.32
N SER A 113 -15.94 -3.09 1.15
CA SER A 113 -16.56 -3.81 0.02
C SER A 113 -15.62 -4.87 -0.56
N ALA A 114 -16.16 -5.93 -1.14
CA ALA A 114 -15.35 -7.00 -1.72
C ALA A 114 -15.82 -7.47 -3.10
N TYR A 115 -14.91 -8.05 -3.88
CA TYR A 115 -15.21 -8.60 -5.21
C TYR A 115 -15.84 -7.58 -6.17
N LEU A 116 -15.32 -6.36 -6.16
CA LEU A 116 -15.76 -5.27 -7.04
C LEU A 116 -14.97 -5.27 -8.33
N VAL A 117 -15.64 -4.99 -9.45
CA VAL A 117 -14.99 -4.84 -10.74
C VAL A 117 -15.53 -3.59 -11.42
N MET A 118 -14.65 -2.63 -11.74
CA MET A 118 -15.03 -1.39 -12.42
C MET A 118 -16.13 -0.60 -11.68
N CYS A 119 -16.11 -0.63 -10.35
CA CYS A 119 -17.14 0.00 -9.52
C CYS A 119 -16.69 1.37 -9.00
N ARG A 120 -17.65 2.26 -8.73
CA ARG A 120 -17.38 3.60 -8.20
C ARG A 120 -18.32 3.98 -7.06
N ASN A 121 -17.80 4.59 -5.99
CA ASN A 121 -18.61 5.12 -4.88
C ASN A 121 -19.53 4.04 -4.25
N LEU A 122 -18.97 2.86 -3.97
CA LEU A 122 -19.71 1.76 -3.33
C LEU A 122 -19.43 1.70 -1.84
N GLN A 123 -20.44 1.34 -1.06
CA GLN A 123 -20.32 1.16 0.39
C GLN A 123 -20.94 -0.16 0.82
N ASP A 124 -20.18 -1.00 1.52
CA ASP A 124 -20.69 -2.26 2.08
C ASP A 124 -21.36 -3.13 1.00
N CYS A 125 -20.69 -3.30 -0.15
CA CYS A 125 -21.20 -4.01 -1.32
C CYS A 125 -20.29 -5.19 -1.69
N ASN A 126 -20.89 -6.30 -2.10
CA ASN A 126 -20.13 -7.47 -2.55
C ASN A 126 -20.58 -7.94 -3.93
N TYR A 127 -19.67 -8.51 -4.71
CA TYR A 127 -20.01 -9.07 -6.03
C TYR A 127 -20.77 -8.05 -6.90
N CYS A 128 -20.14 -6.91 -7.15
CA CYS A 128 -20.69 -5.88 -8.01
C CYS A 128 -19.79 -5.67 -9.22
N PHE A 129 -20.40 -5.50 -10.39
CA PHE A 129 -19.70 -5.30 -11.65
C PHE A 129 -20.22 -4.04 -12.34
N GLY A 130 -19.35 -3.05 -12.58
CA GLY A 130 -19.73 -1.80 -13.24
C GLY A 130 -20.77 -0.98 -12.46
N CYS A 131 -20.83 -1.10 -11.13
CA CYS A 131 -21.85 -0.44 -10.32
C CYS A 131 -21.38 0.92 -9.80
N VAL A 132 -22.32 1.84 -9.59
CA VAL A 132 -22.05 3.20 -9.14
C VAL A 132 -23.03 3.60 -8.03
N GLY A 133 -22.53 4.10 -6.90
CA GLY A 133 -23.36 4.73 -5.87
C GLY A 133 -24.27 3.77 -5.09
N LEU A 134 -23.94 2.48 -5.05
CA LEU A 134 -24.71 1.50 -4.28
C LEU A 134 -24.22 1.42 -2.83
N ALA A 135 -25.15 1.13 -1.92
CA ALA A 135 -24.85 0.85 -0.53
C ALA A 135 -25.60 -0.41 -0.06
N LYS A 136 -24.90 -1.33 0.62
CA LYS A 136 -25.50 -2.56 1.18
C LYS A 136 -26.20 -3.42 0.13
N LYS A 137 -25.54 -3.60 -1.02
CA LYS A 137 -26.06 -4.36 -2.16
C LYS A 137 -25.06 -5.40 -2.62
N ASP A 138 -25.58 -6.59 -2.93
CA ASP A 138 -24.80 -7.68 -3.47
C ASP A 138 -25.35 -8.16 -4.81
N PHE A 139 -24.51 -8.75 -5.65
CA PHE A 139 -24.89 -9.35 -6.95
C PHE A 139 -25.55 -8.35 -7.90
N HIS A 140 -24.90 -7.19 -8.10
CA HIS A 140 -25.39 -6.19 -9.05
C HIS A 140 -24.46 -6.07 -10.25
N ILE A 141 -25.04 -5.92 -11.43
CA ILE A 141 -24.31 -5.57 -12.66
C ILE A 141 -24.97 -4.32 -13.21
N LEU A 142 -24.20 -3.23 -13.39
CA LEU A 142 -24.73 -1.93 -13.83
C LEU A 142 -25.92 -1.46 -12.98
N ASN A 143 -25.82 -1.60 -11.65
CA ASN A 143 -26.87 -1.31 -10.66
C ASN A 143 -28.16 -2.14 -10.78
N VAL A 144 -28.18 -3.19 -11.60
CA VAL A 144 -29.31 -4.11 -11.69
C VAL A 144 -29.04 -5.34 -10.83
N PRO A 145 -29.97 -5.77 -9.96
CA PRO A 145 -29.81 -6.97 -9.15
C PRO A 145 -29.93 -8.23 -10.01
N PHE A 146 -29.07 -9.21 -9.75
CA PHE A 146 -29.09 -10.51 -10.41
C PHE A 146 -29.18 -11.65 -9.39
N PRO A 147 -29.86 -12.76 -9.73
CA PRO A 147 -29.68 -14.02 -9.04
C PRO A 147 -28.21 -14.45 -9.09
N ARG A 148 -27.70 -15.01 -7.99
CA ARG A 148 -26.30 -15.46 -7.87
C ARG A 148 -25.84 -16.33 -9.04
N THR A 149 -26.67 -17.28 -9.48
CA THR A 149 -26.35 -18.22 -10.56
C THR A 149 -26.20 -17.53 -11.92
N GLU A 150 -26.99 -16.48 -12.17
CA GLU A 150 -26.95 -15.70 -13.39
C GLU A 150 -25.81 -14.67 -13.35
N TYR A 151 -25.60 -14.04 -12.19
CA TYR A 151 -24.52 -13.09 -11.97
C TYR A 151 -23.17 -13.65 -12.43
N PHE A 152 -22.77 -14.82 -11.94
CA PHE A 152 -21.46 -15.41 -12.30
C PHE A 152 -21.36 -15.79 -13.77
N LYS A 153 -22.46 -16.20 -14.42
CA LYS A 153 -22.47 -16.49 -15.86
C LYS A 153 -22.25 -15.21 -16.68
N VAL A 154 -22.98 -14.14 -16.34
CA VAL A 154 -22.89 -12.85 -17.04
C VAL A 154 -21.52 -12.22 -16.80
N VAL A 155 -21.03 -12.17 -15.56
CA VAL A 155 -19.70 -11.65 -15.23
C VAL A 155 -18.59 -12.44 -15.89
N GLY A 156 -18.70 -13.78 -15.95
CA GLY A 156 -17.73 -14.62 -16.64
C GLY A 156 -17.63 -14.32 -18.14
N LYS A 157 -18.77 -13.98 -18.78
CA LYS A 157 -18.77 -13.49 -20.17
C LYS A 157 -18.15 -12.09 -20.27
N LEU A 158 -18.60 -11.15 -19.43
CA LEU A 158 -18.14 -9.75 -19.46
C LEU A 158 -16.64 -9.62 -19.21
N ARG A 159 -16.06 -10.40 -18.29
CA ARG A 159 -14.61 -10.40 -18.02
C ARG A 159 -13.80 -10.79 -19.26
N LYS A 160 -14.26 -11.78 -20.04
CA LYS A 160 -13.61 -12.21 -21.28
C LYS A 160 -13.67 -11.13 -22.35
N GLU A 161 -14.84 -10.53 -22.53
CA GLU A 161 -15.05 -9.44 -23.52
C GLU A 161 -14.19 -8.21 -23.21
N LEU A 162 -13.99 -7.90 -21.92
CA LEU A 162 -13.23 -6.74 -21.46
C LEU A 162 -11.73 -7.02 -21.25
N GLY A 163 -11.27 -8.25 -21.46
CA GLY A 163 -9.85 -8.62 -21.26
C GLY A 163 -9.38 -8.48 -19.80
N LEU A 164 -10.28 -8.67 -18.84
CA LEU A 164 -9.96 -8.59 -17.41
C LEU A 164 -9.33 -9.89 -16.93
N PRO A 165 -8.32 -9.84 -16.04
CA PRO A 165 -7.68 -11.01 -15.45
C PRO A 165 -8.65 -11.85 -14.59
#